data_AF-A0A3M6HRI6-F1
#
_entry.id   AF-A0A3M6HRI6-F1
#
_cell.length_a   1.000
_cell.length_b   1.000
_cell.length_c   1.000
_cell.angle_alpha   90.00
_cell.angle_beta   90.00
_cell.angle_gamma   90.00
#
_symmetry.space_group_name_H-M   'P 1'
#
loop_
_entity.id
_entity.type
_entity.pdbx_description
1 polymer ?
#
loop_
_entity_poly.entity_id
_entity_poly.type
_entity_poly.pdbx_seq_one_letter_code
_entity_poly.pdbx_strand_id
1 'polypeptide(L)'
;MGTLKSGQKVELLSSSGKFSQVRGEGGSTVWIPSTDLQEVPGQAERVPQLTQQVTELTDQLAGIDNTWKTRVQGMQETLDARKKLVDELEARTKTLNDQLADSQAELRATQARLGDENKQVMMRYMVYGGSIAGAGLLVGLILPALTKGRKKNDGWV
;
A
#
# COMPACT_ATOMS: atom_id res chain seq x y z
N MET A 1 3.13 74.00 38.19
CA MET A 1 2.46 73.84 36.87
C MET A 1 2.85 72.46 36.35
N GLY A 2 1.91 71.51 36.28
CA GLY A 2 2.21 70.15 35.82
C GLY A 2 2.37 70.12 34.30
N THR A 3 3.39 69.41 33.79
CA THR A 3 3.59 69.18 32.37
C THR A 3 3.28 67.72 32.04
N LEU A 4 2.54 67.48 30.96
CA LEU A 4 2.25 66.15 30.43
C LEU A 4 3.05 65.93 29.15
N LYS A 5 3.65 64.75 28.99
CA LYS A 5 4.35 64.38 27.75
C LYS A 5 3.37 63.75 26.76
N SER A 6 3.56 64.01 25.47
CA SER A 6 2.75 63.40 24.41
C SER A 6 2.84 61.87 24.47
N GLY A 7 1.69 61.18 24.35
CA GLY A 7 1.59 59.73 24.41
C GLY A 7 1.51 59.12 25.82
N GLN A 8 1.53 59.94 26.88
CA GLN A 8 1.34 59.48 28.26
C GLN A 8 -0.11 59.09 28.51
N LYS A 9 -0.35 57.96 29.19
CA LYS A 9 -1.69 57.55 29.61
C LYS A 9 -2.25 58.55 30.63
N VAL A 10 -3.49 58.96 30.40
CA VAL A 10 -4.19 59.92 31.27
C VAL A 10 -5.61 59.45 31.55
N GLU A 11 -6.11 59.78 32.74
CA GLU A 11 -7.49 59.52 33.15
C GLU A 11 -8.31 60.80 33.00
N LEU A 12 -9.46 60.73 32.31
CA LEU A 12 -10.36 61.86 32.13
C LEU A 12 -11.19 62.09 33.41
N LEU A 13 -11.09 63.28 34.00
CA LEU A 13 -11.84 63.65 35.21
C LEU A 13 -13.08 64.49 34.90
N SER A 14 -12.95 65.51 34.05
CA SER A 14 -14.08 66.34 33.62
C SER A 14 -13.83 66.93 32.24
N SER A 15 -14.90 67.31 31.55
CA SER A 15 -14.83 68.01 30.26
C SER A 15 -15.64 69.30 30.34
N SER A 16 -15.06 70.41 29.90
CA SER A 16 -15.71 71.71 29.89
C SER A 16 -15.36 72.47 28.61
N GLY A 17 -16.34 72.59 27.71
CA GLY A 17 -16.18 73.24 26.41
C GLY A 17 -15.17 72.52 25.51
N LYS A 18 -14.05 73.18 25.18
CA LYS A 18 -12.99 72.66 24.31
C LYS A 18 -11.82 72.04 25.09
N PHE A 19 -11.91 72.00 26.41
CA PHE A 19 -10.84 71.52 27.28
C PHE A 19 -11.34 70.37 28.15
N SER A 20 -10.43 69.45 28.42
CA SER A 20 -10.67 68.29 29.27
C SER A 20 -9.64 68.28 30.38
N GLN A 21 -10.12 68.10 31.59
CA GLN A 21 -9.29 67.95 32.78
C GLN A 21 -8.86 66.49 32.88
N VAL A 22 -7.56 66.27 32.83
CA VAL A 22 -6.99 64.92 32.87
C VAL A 22 -6.02 64.77 34.04
N ARG A 23 -5.96 63.56 34.58
CA ARG A 23 -5.01 63.15 35.62
C ARG A 23 -3.94 62.27 34.99
N GLY A 24 -2.69 62.69 35.11
CA GLY A 24 -1.54 61.85 34.74
C GLY A 24 -1.23 60.82 35.84
N GLU A 25 -0.43 59.82 35.50
CA GLU A 25 -0.04 58.72 36.40
C GLU A 25 0.64 59.19 37.71
N GLY A 26 1.30 60.35 37.69
CA GLY A 26 1.89 60.99 38.87
C GLY A 26 0.90 61.76 39.76
N GLY A 27 -0.42 61.61 39.56
CA GLY A 27 -1.47 62.28 40.34
C GLY A 27 -1.67 63.77 40.02
N SER A 28 -0.84 64.35 39.14
CA SER A 28 -0.96 65.73 38.70
C SER A 28 -2.17 65.90 37.78
N THR A 29 -2.94 66.96 38.01
CA THR A 29 -4.15 67.28 37.23
C THR A 29 -3.88 68.51 36.36
N VAL A 30 -4.15 68.39 35.06
CA VAL A 30 -3.89 69.44 34.07
C VAL A 30 -5.06 69.52 33.09
N TRP A 31 -5.34 70.73 32.59
CA TRP A 31 -6.30 70.94 31.52
C TRP A 31 -5.60 70.88 30.17
N ILE A 32 -6.09 70.03 29.27
CA ILE A 32 -5.60 69.93 27.90
C ILE A 32 -6.74 70.14 26.91
N PRO A 33 -6.47 70.61 25.69
CA PRO A 33 -7.47 70.65 24.63
C PRO A 33 -8.05 69.25 24.39
N SER A 34 -9.38 69.15 24.28
CA SER A 34 -10.06 67.87 24.07
C SER A 34 -9.68 67.22 22.72
N THR A 35 -9.19 68.00 21.76
CA THR A 35 -8.67 67.52 20.47
C THR A 35 -7.38 66.73 20.59
N ASP A 36 -6.63 66.92 21.68
CA ASP A 36 -5.35 66.26 21.92
C ASP A 36 -5.51 64.95 22.70
N LEU A 37 -6.72 64.67 23.18
CA LEU A 37 -7.11 63.39 23.76
C LEU A 37 -7.41 62.38 22.66
N GLN A 38 -6.69 61.26 22.68
CA GLN A 38 -7.00 60.10 21.85
C GLN A 38 -7.48 58.97 22.76
N GLU A 39 -8.62 58.37 22.39
CA GLU A 39 -9.16 57.19 23.08
C GLU A 39 -8.32 55.93 22.85
N VAL A 40 -7.52 55.94 21.77
CA VAL A 40 -6.71 54.78 21.36
C VAL A 40 -5.31 54.91 21.96
N PRO A 41 -4.73 53.82 22.53
CA PRO A 41 -3.39 53.84 23.09
C PRO A 41 -2.34 54.38 22.12
N GLY A 42 -1.39 55.17 22.63
CA GLY A 42 -0.32 55.77 21.82
C GLY A 42 0.59 54.73 21.16
N GLN A 43 1.39 55.17 20.19
CA GLN A 43 2.40 54.34 19.49
C GLN A 43 3.32 53.58 20.47
N ALA A 44 3.65 54.18 21.62
CA ALA A 44 4.50 53.58 22.64
C ALA A 44 3.95 52.26 23.22
N GLU A 45 2.62 52.09 23.26
CA GLU A 45 1.97 50.87 23.76
C GLU A 45 1.73 49.86 22.63
N ARG A 46 1.38 50.33 21.42
CA ARG A 46 1.05 49.47 20.28
C ARG A 46 2.27 48.82 19.62
N VAL A 47 3.40 49.52 19.53
CA VAL A 47 4.62 48.99 18.90
C VAL A 47 5.13 47.71 19.59
N PRO A 48 5.26 47.64 20.92
CA PRO A 48 5.68 46.40 21.58
C PRO A 48 4.64 45.28 21.41
N GLN A 49 3.33 45.59 21.46
CA GLN A 49 2.27 44.59 21.25
C GLN A 49 2.28 44.01 19.83
N LEU A 50 2.42 44.86 18.81
CA LEU A 50 2.50 44.43 17.41
C LEU A 50 3.79 43.63 17.14
N THR A 51 4.91 44.05 17.74
CA THR A 51 6.17 43.29 17.67
C THR A 51 6.00 41.89 18.26
N GLN A 52 5.35 41.77 19.43
CA GLN A 52 5.06 40.47 20.04
C GLN A 52 4.19 39.59 19.13
N GLN A 53 3.12 40.14 18.56
CA GLN A 53 2.26 39.40 17.63
C GLN A 53 3.03 38.90 16.41
N VAL A 54 3.87 39.74 15.80
CA VAL A 54 4.69 39.34 14.65
C VAL A 54 5.66 38.22 15.02
N THR A 55 6.31 38.31 16.17
CA THR A 55 7.21 37.25 16.66
C THR A 55 6.44 35.94 16.86
N GLU A 56 5.29 35.98 17.54
CA GLU A 56 4.47 34.79 17.79
C GLU A 56 3.98 34.15 16.48
N LEU A 57 3.48 34.95 15.54
CA LEU A 57 3.06 34.49 14.22
C LEU A 57 4.22 33.90 13.43
N THR A 58 5.41 34.50 13.52
CA THR A 58 6.62 33.99 12.86
C THR A 58 7.04 32.63 13.43
N ASP A 59 7.02 32.49 14.76
CA ASP A 59 7.34 31.24 15.45
C ASP A 59 6.33 30.13 15.10
N GLN A 60 5.04 30.46 15.05
CA GLN A 60 4.00 29.53 14.59
C GLN A 60 4.23 29.08 13.15
N LEU A 61 4.56 30.02 12.25
CA LEU A 61 4.81 29.71 10.84
C LEU A 61 6.05 28.82 10.68
N ALA A 62 7.12 29.10 11.42
CA ALA A 62 8.33 28.27 11.45
C ALA A 62 8.05 26.87 12.00
N GLY A 63 7.18 26.75 13.02
CA GLY A 63 6.72 25.47 13.54
C GLY A 63 5.93 24.66 12.50
N ILE A 64 5.06 25.32 11.74
CA ILE A 64 4.30 24.70 10.65
C ILE A 64 5.23 24.22 9.54
N ASP A 65 6.20 25.05 9.12
CA ASP A 65 7.16 24.68 8.07
C ASP A 65 7.99 23.46 8.47
N ASN A 66 8.52 23.44 9.70
CA ASN A 66 9.27 22.30 10.23
C ASN A 66 8.41 21.02 10.30
N THR A 67 7.15 21.14 10.73
CA THR A 67 6.21 20.01 10.78
C THR A 67 5.89 19.48 9.38
N TRP A 68 5.66 20.38 8.43
CA TRP A 68 5.40 20.03 7.04
C TRP A 68 6.60 19.32 6.42
N LYS A 69 7.80 19.88 6.58
CA LYS A 69 9.05 19.28 6.10
C LYS A 69 9.25 17.87 6.66
N THR A 70 9.02 17.68 7.97
CA THR A 70 9.12 16.36 8.61
C THR A 70 8.10 15.38 8.05
N ARG A 71 6.85 15.80 7.84
CA ARG A 71 5.80 14.96 7.23
C ARG A 71 6.12 14.57 5.80
N VAL A 72 6.61 15.51 4.99
CA VAL A 72 6.97 15.26 3.60
C VAL A 72 8.15 14.28 3.53
N GLN A 73 9.16 14.45 4.38
CA GLN A 73 10.28 13.51 4.48
C GLN A 73 9.80 12.10 4.87
N GLY A 74 9.01 11.97 5.92
CA GLY A 74 8.46 10.66 6.32
C GLY A 74 7.55 10.03 5.26
N MET A 75 6.82 10.84 4.48
CA MET A 75 6.03 10.36 3.36
C MET A 75 6.90 9.86 2.21
N GLN A 76 8.00 10.55 1.89
CA GLN A 76 8.96 10.11 0.88
C GLN A 76 9.61 8.78 1.28
N GLU A 77 10.09 8.67 2.53
CA GLU A 77 10.65 7.42 3.05
C GLU A 77 9.66 6.26 2.99
N THR A 78 8.40 6.51 3.36
CA THR A 78 7.33 5.51 3.30
C THR A 78 7.03 5.10 1.85
N LEU A 79 6.99 6.05 0.92
CA LEU A 79 6.78 5.77 -0.50
C LEU A 79 7.91 4.93 -1.09
N ASP A 80 9.16 5.24 -0.76
CA ASP A 80 10.32 4.49 -1.24
C ASP A 80 10.36 3.07 -0.67
N ALA A 81 10.03 2.89 0.61
CA ALA A 81 9.89 1.57 1.22
C ALA A 81 8.78 0.75 0.54
N ARG A 82 7.63 1.38 0.26
CA ARG A 82 6.51 0.72 -0.42
C ARG A 82 6.85 0.34 -1.86
N LYS A 83 7.54 1.21 -2.61
CA LYS A 83 8.02 0.91 -3.97
C LYS A 83 8.92 -0.31 -3.98
N LYS A 84 9.92 -0.36 -3.10
CA LYS A 84 10.80 -1.54 -2.97
C LYS A 84 10.02 -2.82 -2.69
N LEU A 85 9.02 -2.76 -1.82
CA LEU A 85 8.18 -3.92 -1.51
C LEU A 85 7.33 -4.36 -2.71
N VAL A 86 6.80 -3.41 -3.49
CA VAL A 86 6.08 -3.72 -4.74
C VAL A 86 7.02 -4.37 -5.75
N ASP A 87 8.22 -3.81 -5.95
CA ASP A 87 9.21 -4.37 -6.88
C ASP A 87 9.62 -5.79 -6.47
N GLU A 88 9.80 -6.03 -5.16
CA GLU A 88 10.10 -7.37 -4.63
C GLU A 88 8.94 -8.35 -4.85
N LEU A 89 7.70 -7.93 -4.59
CA LEU A 89 6.52 -8.75 -4.82
C LEU A 89 6.36 -9.09 -6.31
N GLU A 90 6.55 -8.12 -7.19
CA GLU A 90 6.48 -8.34 -8.64
C GLU A 90 7.55 -9.34 -9.10
N ALA A 91 8.79 -9.21 -8.62
CA ALA A 91 9.87 -10.15 -8.90
C ALA A 91 9.56 -11.58 -8.39
N ARG A 92 9.01 -11.69 -7.18
CA ARG A 92 8.58 -12.98 -6.61
C ARG A 92 7.44 -13.61 -7.41
N THR A 93 6.43 -12.83 -7.77
CA THR A 93 5.31 -13.31 -8.59
C THR A 93 5.77 -13.79 -9.95
N LYS A 94 6.69 -13.06 -10.60
CA LYS A 94 7.29 -13.50 -11.87
C LYS A 94 8.02 -14.83 -11.70
N THR A 95 8.88 -14.94 -10.69
CA THR A 95 9.64 -16.17 -10.40
C THR A 95 8.72 -17.36 -10.15
N LEU A 96 7.65 -17.16 -9.37
CA LEU A 96 6.68 -18.22 -9.08
C LEU A 96 5.89 -18.65 -10.33
N ASN A 97 5.54 -17.71 -11.20
CA ASN A 97 4.88 -18.03 -12.47
C ASN A 97 5.81 -18.82 -13.39
N ASP A 98 7.09 -18.47 -13.47
CA ASP A 98 8.08 -19.20 -14.26
C ASP A 98 8.26 -20.63 -13.71
N GLN A 99 8.41 -20.79 -12.39
CA GLN A 99 8.49 -22.10 -11.73
C GLN A 99 7.24 -22.96 -11.95
N LEU A 100 6.06 -22.33 -11.94
CA LEU A 100 4.81 -23.02 -12.21
C LEU A 100 4.74 -23.49 -13.67
N ALA A 101 5.16 -22.65 -14.61
CA ALA A 101 5.21 -23.01 -16.03
C ALA A 101 6.18 -24.17 -16.27
N ASP A 102 7.37 -24.14 -15.67
CA ASP A 102 8.36 -25.22 -15.73
C ASP A 102 7.82 -26.52 -15.15
N SER A 103 7.22 -26.47 -13.95
CA SER A 103 6.62 -27.65 -13.30
C SER A 103 5.49 -28.24 -14.15
N GLN A 104 4.66 -27.40 -14.76
CA GLN A 104 3.61 -27.86 -15.68
C GLN A 104 4.19 -28.50 -16.95
N ALA A 105 5.28 -27.93 -17.50
CA ALA A 105 5.96 -28.50 -18.65
C ALA A 105 6.58 -29.87 -18.31
N GLU A 106 7.22 -29.99 -17.15
CA GLU A 106 7.79 -31.25 -16.65
C GLU A 106 6.70 -32.32 -16.41
N LEU A 107 5.56 -31.93 -15.83
CA LEU A 107 4.41 -32.83 -15.67
C LEU A 107 3.90 -33.33 -17.03
N ARG A 108 3.73 -32.45 -18.03
CA ARG A 108 3.32 -32.83 -19.38
C ARG A 108 4.34 -33.75 -20.04
N ALA A 109 5.63 -33.47 -19.90
CA ALA A 109 6.71 -34.30 -20.44
C ALA A 109 6.72 -35.69 -19.79
N THR A 110 6.56 -35.75 -18.48
CA THR A 110 6.50 -37.01 -17.71
C THR A 110 5.25 -37.82 -18.08
N GLN A 111 4.10 -37.16 -18.22
CA GLN A 111 2.86 -37.81 -18.64
C GLN A 111 2.95 -38.36 -20.07
N ALA A 112 3.62 -37.65 -20.98
CA ALA A 112 3.90 -38.14 -22.33
C ALA A 112 4.78 -39.40 -22.30
N ARG A 113 5.86 -39.39 -21.49
CA ARG A 113 6.74 -40.56 -21.30
C ARG A 113 5.99 -41.77 -20.72
N LEU A 114 5.19 -41.56 -19.65
CA LEU A 114 4.37 -42.61 -19.06
C LEU A 114 3.32 -43.15 -20.05
N GLY A 115 2.76 -42.28 -20.89
CA GLY A 115 1.83 -42.69 -21.96
C GLY A 115 2.49 -43.60 -22.99
N ASP A 116 3.73 -43.29 -23.39
CA ASP A 116 4.49 -44.11 -24.33
C ASP A 116 4.98 -45.42 -23.71
N GLU A 117 5.48 -45.40 -22.47
CA GLU A 117 5.89 -46.60 -21.75
C GLU A 117 4.72 -47.54 -21.49
N ASN A 118 3.57 -47.02 -21.02
CA ASN A 118 2.38 -47.85 -20.81
C ASN A 118 1.88 -48.49 -22.11
N LYS A 119 1.93 -47.77 -23.24
CA LYS A 119 1.58 -48.36 -24.55
C LYS A 119 2.53 -49.49 -24.95
N GLN A 120 3.84 -49.32 -24.74
CA GLN A 120 4.82 -50.37 -25.04
C GLN A 120 4.64 -51.60 -24.15
N VAL A 121 4.42 -51.41 -22.84
CA VAL A 121 4.20 -52.50 -21.89
C VAL A 121 2.89 -53.23 -22.19
N MET A 122 1.81 -52.49 -22.49
CA MET A 122 0.51 -53.05 -22.88
C MET A 122 0.60 -53.87 -24.17
N MET A 123 1.28 -53.36 -25.22
CA MET A 123 1.49 -54.09 -26.47
C MET A 123 2.23 -55.41 -26.24
N ARG A 124 3.26 -55.41 -25.39
CA ARG A 124 4.02 -56.63 -25.08
C ARG A 124 3.12 -57.69 -24.43
N TYR A 125 2.31 -57.34 -23.44
CA TYR A 125 1.37 -58.30 -22.82
C TYR A 125 0.28 -58.78 -23.78
N MET A 126 -0.26 -57.91 -24.64
CA MET A 126 -1.26 -58.29 -25.64
C MET A 126 -0.71 -59.28 -26.67
N VAL A 127 0.53 -59.11 -27.13
CA VAL A 127 1.19 -60.05 -28.07
C VAL A 127 1.44 -61.42 -27.43
N TYR A 128 1.89 -61.46 -26.17
CA TYR A 128 2.06 -62.74 -25.45
C TYR A 128 0.72 -63.44 -25.17
N GLY A 129 -0.31 -62.71 -24.74
CA GLY A 129 -1.64 -63.29 -24.53
C GLY A 129 -2.30 -63.77 -25.84
N GLY A 130 -2.20 -62.97 -26.91
CA GLY A 130 -2.76 -63.28 -28.22
C GLY A 130 -2.09 -64.46 -28.90
N SER A 131 -0.78 -64.63 -28.74
CA SER A 131 -0.06 -65.79 -29.32
C SER A 131 -0.45 -67.11 -28.66
N ILE A 132 -0.63 -67.14 -27.33
CA ILE A 132 -1.13 -68.33 -26.61
C ILE A 132 -2.56 -68.65 -27.04
N ALA A 133 -3.44 -67.65 -27.11
CA ALA A 133 -4.83 -67.84 -27.57
C ALA A 133 -4.88 -68.33 -29.03
N GLY A 134 -4.05 -67.76 -29.91
CA GLY A 134 -3.96 -68.16 -31.32
C GLY A 134 -3.43 -69.59 -31.50
N ALA A 135 -2.38 -69.96 -30.77
CA ALA A 135 -1.85 -71.32 -30.79
C ALA A 135 -2.88 -72.33 -30.26
N GLY A 136 -3.57 -72.00 -29.17
CA GLY A 136 -4.64 -72.84 -28.61
C GLY A 136 -5.79 -73.06 -29.60
N LEU A 137 -6.20 -72.01 -30.32
CA LEU A 137 -7.24 -72.10 -31.36
C LEU A 137 -6.79 -72.98 -32.54
N LEU A 138 -5.57 -72.79 -33.02
CA LEU A 138 -5.02 -73.61 -34.11
C LEU A 138 -4.95 -75.09 -33.72
N VAL A 139 -4.43 -75.38 -32.53
CA VAL A 139 -4.37 -76.74 -31.99
C VAL A 139 -5.78 -77.33 -31.84
N GLY A 140 -6.73 -76.56 -31.29
CA GLY A 140 -8.12 -76.97 -31.15
C GLY A 140 -8.85 -77.23 -32.47
N LEU A 141 -8.47 -76.55 -33.56
CA LEU A 141 -9.03 -76.77 -34.88
C LEU A 141 -8.39 -77.96 -35.62
N ILE A 142 -7.08 -78.19 -35.42
CA ILE A 142 -6.31 -79.22 -36.13
C ILE A 142 -6.48 -80.60 -35.49
N LEU A 143 -6.52 -80.70 -34.14
CA LEU A 143 -6.67 -81.98 -33.43
C LEU A 143 -7.89 -82.82 -33.90
N PRO A 144 -9.09 -82.24 -34.08
CA PRO A 144 -10.27 -82.98 -34.55
C PRO A 144 -10.13 -83.50 -35.97
N ALA A 145 -9.39 -82.79 -36.83
CA ALA A 145 -9.20 -83.17 -38.22
C ALA A 145 -8.27 -84.38 -38.35
N LEU A 146 -7.24 -84.50 -37.51
CA LEU A 146 -6.31 -85.63 -37.49
C LEU A 146 -6.87 -86.86 -36.78
N THR A 147 -7.78 -86.69 -35.83
CA THR A 147 -8.41 -87.80 -35.09
C THR A 147 -9.61 -88.42 -35.81
N LYS A 148 -10.00 -87.90 -36.98
CA LYS A 148 -11.08 -88.44 -37.83
C LYS A 148 -10.60 -89.66 -38.64
N GLY A 149 -10.18 -90.70 -37.95
CA GLY A 149 -9.61 -91.89 -38.57
C GLY A 149 -9.68 -93.11 -37.67
N ARG A 150 -10.91 -93.52 -37.28
CA ARG A 150 -11.32 -94.91 -36.99
C ARG A 150 -12.76 -94.91 -36.41
N LYS A 151 -13.76 -94.80 -37.28
CA LYS A 151 -15.05 -95.45 -37.00
C LYS A 151 -14.95 -96.85 -37.60
N LYS A 152 -14.72 -97.85 -36.74
CA LYS A 152 -15.06 -99.24 -37.09
C LYS A 152 -16.58 -99.33 -37.00
N ASN A 153 -17.21 -99.45 -38.15
CA ASN A 153 -18.60 -99.82 -38.27
C ASN A 153 -18.65 -101.35 -38.34
N ASP A 154 -18.70 -102.01 -37.19
CA ASP A 154 -19.06 -103.43 -37.14
C ASP A 154 -20.47 -103.48 -36.54
N GLY A 155 -21.46 -103.52 -37.44
CA GLY A 155 -22.84 -103.82 -37.09
C GLY A 155 -23.03 -105.31 -36.80
N TRP A 156 -24.14 -105.60 -36.10
CA TRP A 156 -24.71 -106.90 -35.66
C TRP A 156 -24.25 -107.41 -34.29
N VAL A 157 -25.05 -107.15 -33.24
CA VAL A 157 -26.07 -108.05 -32.63
C VAL A 157 -27.19 -107.16 -32.07
#